data_AF-A0A2V6KFH5-F1
#
_entry.id   AF-A0A2V6KFH5-F1
#
_cell.length_a   1.000
_cell.length_b   1.000
_cell.length_c   1.000
_cell.angle_alpha   90.00
_cell.angle_beta   90.00
_cell.angle_gamma   90.00
#
_symmetry.space_group_name_H-M   'P 1'
#
loop_
_entity.id
_entity.type
_entity.pdbx_description
1 polymer ?
#
loop_
_entity_poly.entity_id
_entity_poly.type
_entity_poly.pdbx_seq_one_letter_code
_entity_poly.pdbx_strand_id
1 'polypeptide(L)' 'MEFDELSRSVIGCALEVHRSLRPALLESTYRQCLACELSHAGIPFQVEVPLPVRYKDVLLDRGYRI' A
#
# COMPACT_ATOMS: atom_id res chain seq x y z
N MET A 1 -3.20 -23.94 -3.27
CA MET A 1 -2.30 -22.79 -3.55
C MET A 1 -1.42 -22.62 -2.34
N GLU A 2 -0.11 -22.75 -2.49
CA GLU A 2 0.85 -22.56 -1.40
C GLU A 2 1.30 -21.09 -1.44
N PHE A 3 1.10 -20.37 -0.34
CA PHE A 3 1.55 -18.99 -0.22
C PHE A 3 2.98 -18.99 0.32
N ASP A 4 3.87 -18.30 -0.41
CA ASP A 4 5.26 -18.08 -0.03
C ASP A 4 5.37 -17.27 1.28
N GLU A 5 6.50 -17.37 1.97
CA GLU A 5 6.73 -16.71 3.26
C GLU A 5 6.52 -15.18 3.18
N LEU A 6 6.94 -14.56 2.08
CA LEU A 6 6.74 -13.12 1.87
C LEU A 6 5.24 -12.77 1.87
N SER A 7 4.41 -13.58 1.22
CA SER A 7 2.96 -13.35 1.18
C SER A 7 2.35 -13.44 2.58
N ARG A 8 2.79 -14.40 3.40
CA ARG A 8 2.32 -14.54 4.79
C ARG A 8 2.70 -13.33 5.64
N SER A 9 3.92 -12.83 5.49
CA SER A 9 4.39 -11.65 6.21
C SER A 9 3.60 -10.39 5.83
N VAL A 10 3.39 -10.15 4.53
CA VAL A 10 2.61 -9.00 4.06
C VAL A 10 1.15 -9.07 4.53
N ILE A 11 0.53 -10.26 4.46
CA ILE A 11 -0.83 -10.46 4.98
C ILE A 11 -0.89 -10.23 6.49
N GLY A 12 0.12 -10.69 7.24
CA GLY A 12 0.26 -10.43 8.66
C GLY A 12 0.25 -8.94 8.99
N CYS A 13 1.08 -8.15 8.30
CA CYS A 13 1.12 -6.69 8.44
C CYS A 13 -0.27 -6.06 8.19
N ALA A 14 -0.95 -6.45 7.12
CA ALA A 14 -2.28 -5.92 6.80
C ALA A 14 -3.35 -6.28 7.85
N LEU A 15 -3.27 -7.49 8.42
CA LEU A 15 -4.15 -7.93 9.50
C LEU A 15 -3.92 -7.14 10.78
N GLU A 16 -2.67 -6.85 11.15
CA GLU A 16 -2.34 -6.04 12.34
C GLU A 16 -2.86 -4.61 12.21
N VAL A 17 -2.70 -3.99 11.04
CA VAL A 17 -3.31 -2.68 10.72
C VAL A 17 -4.83 -2.74 10.91
N HIS A 18 -5.49 -3.74 10.32
CA HIS A 18 -6.95 -3.85 10.40
C HIS A 18 -7.45 -4.10 11.83
N ARG A 19 -6.75 -4.93 12.61
CA ARG A 19 -7.06 -5.22 14.01
C ARG A 19 -6.92 -3.97 14.89
N SER A 20 -5.86 -3.19 14.66
CA SER A 20 -5.53 -2.01 15.47
C SER A 20 -6.47 -0.84 15.20
N LEU A 21 -6.76 -0.55 13.93
CA LEU A 21 -7.42 0.69 13.52
C LEU A 21 -8.94 0.62 13.44
N ARG A 22 -9.49 -0.61 13.37
CA ARG A 22 -10.91 -0.90 13.09
C ARG A 22 -11.37 -0.38 11.72
N PRO A 23 -12.49 -0.90 11.17
CA PRO A 23 -13.03 -0.42 9.90
C PRO A 23 -13.50 1.04 9.96
N ALA A 24 -13.64 1.66 8.78
CA ALA A 24 -14.13 3.03 8.51
C ALA A 24 -13.11 4.18 8.49
N LEU A 25 -11.81 3.89 8.41
CA LEU A 25 -10.80 4.92 8.20
C LEU A 25 -10.56 5.23 6.73
N LEU A 26 -9.99 6.42 6.47
CA LEU A 26 -9.56 6.84 5.15
C LEU A 26 -8.47 5.91 4.61
N GLU A 27 -8.46 5.72 3.30
CA GLU A 27 -7.44 4.93 2.60
C GLU A 27 -6.02 5.44 2.92
N SER A 28 -5.83 6.77 2.99
CA SER A 28 -4.56 7.40 3.35
C SER A 28 -4.04 6.94 4.71
N THR A 29 -4.93 6.73 5.68
CA THR A 29 -4.57 6.26 7.02
C THR A 29 -4.16 4.79 6.97
N TYR A 30 -4.95 3.94 6.29
CA TYR A 30 -4.57 2.53 6.09
C TYR A 30 -3.21 2.38 5.42
N ARG A 31 -2.95 3.20 4.39
CA ARG A 31 -1.69 3.20 3.65
C ARG A 31 -0.50 3.54 4.54
N GLN A 32 -0.60 4.60 5.34
CA GLN A 32 0.47 5.00 6.26
C GLN A 32 0.73 3.94 7.33
N CYS A 33 -0.32 3.34 7.89
CA CYS A 33 -0.18 2.30 8.88
C CYS A 33 0.40 1.01 8.30
N LEU A 34 0.02 0.63 7.08
CA LEU A 34 0.63 -0.52 6.40
C LEU A 34 2.10 -0.27 6.05
N ALA A 35 2.45 0.94 5.61
CA ALA A 35 3.84 1.33 5.40
C ALA A 35 4.68 1.21 6.68
N CYS A 36 4.10 1.55 7.84
CA CYS A 36 4.73 1.36 9.15
C CYS A 36 5.03 -0.12 9.42
N GLU A 37 4.03 -0.99 9.28
CA GLU A 37 4.19 -2.43 9.51
C GLU A 37 5.18 -3.08 8.54
N LEU A 38 5.14 -2.73 7.25
CA LEU A 38 6.08 -3.24 6.26
C LEU A 38 7.52 -2.77 6.55
N SER A 39 7.69 -1.53 7.04
CA SER A 39 8.99 -1.02 7.48
C SER A 39 9.53 -1.80 8.67
N HIS A 40 8.67 -2.08 9.67
CA HIS A 40 9.06 -2.87 10.84
C HIS A 40 9.39 -4.33 10.48
N ALA A 41 8.68 -4.90 9.50
CA ALA A 41 8.96 -6.24 8.98
C ALA A 41 10.20 -6.30 8.06
N GLY A 42 10.85 -5.17 7.76
CA GLY A 42 12.00 -5.10 6.86
C GLY A 42 11.66 -5.43 5.40
N ILE A 43 10.39 -5.31 5.02
CA ILE A 43 9.92 -5.60 3.67
C ILE A 43 10.10 -4.34 2.82
N PRO A 44 10.78 -4.40 1.67
CA PRO A 44 10.91 -3.26 0.78
C PRO A 44 9.57 -2.94 0.11
N PHE A 45 9.15 -1.68 0.12
CA PHE A 45 7.92 -1.21 -0.51
C PHE A 45 8.08 0.21 -1.06
N GLN A 46 7.13 0.62 -1.90
CA GLN A 46 6.96 1.98 -2.36
C GLN A 46 5.52 2.41 -2.12
N VAL A 47 5.30 3.71 -1.98
CA VAL A 47 3.99 4.28 -1.70
C VAL A 47 3.79 5.50 -2.58
N GLU A 48 2.58 5.69 -3.09
CA GLU A 48 2.23 6.83 -3.95
C GLU A 48 3.12 6.94 -5.18
N VAL A 49 3.43 5.80 -5.80
CA VAL A 49 4.19 5.75 -7.04
C VAL A 49 3.42 6.55 -8.09
N PRO A 50 4.01 7.63 -8.64
CA PRO A 50 3.35 8.45 -9.63
C PRO A 50 3.23 7.64 -10.92
N LEU A 51 2.00 7.51 -11.42
CA LEU A 51 1.75 6.88 -12.71
C LEU A 51 1.30 7.95 -13.70
N PRO A 52 1.99 8.06 -14.87
CA PRO A 52 1.58 9.01 -15.88
C PRO A 52 0.27 8.57 -16.52
N VAL A 53 -0.59 9.53 -16.82
CA VAL A 53 -1.89 9.30 -17.46
C VAL A 53 -1.98 10.17 -18.70
N ARG A 54 -2.37 9.57 -19.81
CA ARG A 54 -2.71 10.32 -21.01
C ARG A 54 -4.18 10.77 -20.92
N TYR A 55 -4.39 12.08 -20.78
CA TYR A 55 -5.72 12.68 -20.86
C TYR A 55 -5.84 13.47 -22.17
N LYS A 56 -6.59 12.91 -23.13
CA LYS A 56 -6.62 13.41 -24.52
C LYS A 56 -5.20 13.46 -25.09
N ASP A 57 -4.75 14.61 -25.58
CA ASP A 57 -3.41 14.83 -26.13
C ASP A 57 -2.38 15.31 -25.09
N VAL A 58 -2.74 15.37 -23.81
CA VAL A 58 -1.87 15.82 -22.72
C VAL A 58 -1.38 14.61 -21.92
N LEU A 59 -0.06 14.49 -21.76
CA LEU A 59 0.55 13.54 -20.82
C LEU A 59 0.63 14.20 -19.44
N LEU A 60 -0.15 13.68 -18.49
CA LEU A 60 -0.11 14.06 -17.08
C LEU A 60 0.88 13.16 -16.36
N ASP A 61 2.09 13.66 -16.09
CA ASP A 61 3.19 12.88 -15.51
C ASP A 61 2.88 12.30 -14.10
N ARG A 62 1.90 12.89 -13.40
CA ARG A 62 1.45 12.47 -12.06
C ARG A 62 -0.07 12.31 -11.99
N GLY A 63 -0.66 11.71 -13.02
CA GLY A 63 -2.12 11.55 -13.14
C GLY A 63 -2.72 10.64 -12.08
N TYR A 64 -1.97 9.63 -11.61
CA TYR A 64 -2.33 8.80 -10.46
C TYR A 64 -1.18 8.70 -9.46
N ARG A 65 -1.53 8.38 -8.22
CA ARG A 65 -0.61 7.94 -7.16
C ARG A 65 -1.15 6.63 -6.62
N ILE A 66 -0.36 5.56 -6.76
CA ILE A 66 -0.71 4.21 -6.31
C ILE A 66 0.21 3.73 -5.20
#